data_AF-A0A2V7F763-F1
#
_entry.id   AF-A0A2V7F763-F1
#
_cell.length_a   1.000
_cell.length_b   1.000
_cell.length_c   1.000
_cell.angle_alpha   90.00
_cell.angle_beta   90.00
_cell.angle_gamma   90.00
#
_symmetry.space_group_name_H-M   'P 1'
#
loop_
_entity.id
_entity.type
_entity.pdbx_description
1 polymer ?
#
loop_
_entity_poly.entity_id
_entity_poly.type
_entity_poly.pdbx_seq_one_letter_code
_entity_poly.pdbx_strand_id
1 'polypeptide(L)'
;MTERELTVARLTATPTLLREMARDATGELAWQPPKPGEWSIGEVVRHLVEGDRDTFLPRLRRMLAESRPVFDKTASAPGDRADLATLLDAFTDARRQAVALLRGLDDAGWRREGVSPSRGPLMVETYACTMDAHDTEHLRQTQDVRATLGLTPRRCEARVALPLAELRDALAATPDRVAALAAGLDAKTLRERPEPGEWSMKEVLAHLMELESRLFLPRFRLMATQDRPLFEAFDPIAWARERDRRDGRFEDDLATFRRARADTLAYLVTLPAGAAERPGLSGHFGPLTLAQYVTHAADHDVEHLAQMRACRAVVTARG
;
A
#
# COMPACT_ATOMS: atom_id res chain seq x y z
N MET A 1 -3.80 -21.65 1.48
CA MET A 1 -2.81 -21.05 2.41
C MET A 1 -3.30 -21.18 3.85
N THR A 2 -2.46 -21.60 4.78
CA THR A 2 -2.69 -21.63 6.23
C THR A 2 -2.55 -20.22 6.85
N GLU A 3 -2.95 -20.03 8.11
CA GLU A 3 -2.73 -18.77 8.83
C GLU A 3 -1.25 -18.39 8.93
N ARG A 4 -0.35 -19.38 9.14
CA ARG A 4 1.10 -19.16 9.15
C ARG A 4 1.61 -18.62 7.82
N GLU A 5 1.14 -19.20 6.71
CA GLU A 5 1.49 -18.73 5.37
C GLU A 5 0.95 -17.32 5.10
N LEU A 6 -0.25 -16.99 5.59
CA LEU A 6 -0.80 -15.64 5.49
C LEU A 6 0.00 -14.62 6.31
N THR A 7 0.37 -14.96 7.56
CA THR A 7 1.24 -14.11 8.40
C THR A 7 2.59 -13.88 7.73
N VAL A 8 3.23 -14.93 7.23
CA VAL A 8 4.50 -14.80 6.49
C VAL A 8 4.34 -13.94 5.23
N ALA A 9 3.25 -14.10 4.48
CA ALA A 9 2.98 -13.30 3.29
C ALA A 9 2.74 -11.82 3.62
N ARG A 10 2.02 -11.51 4.71
CA ARG A 10 1.85 -10.14 5.20
C ARG A 10 3.18 -9.53 5.64
N LEU A 11 3.97 -10.24 6.43
CA LEU A 11 5.32 -9.80 6.83
C LEU A 11 6.25 -9.59 5.62
N THR A 12 6.09 -10.40 4.56
CA THR A 12 6.83 -10.27 3.30
C THR A 12 6.48 -8.97 2.58
N ALA A 13 5.21 -8.56 2.59
CA ALA A 13 4.74 -7.38 1.87
C ALA A 13 5.10 -6.06 2.56
N THR A 14 5.19 -6.04 3.89
CA THR A 14 5.38 -4.80 4.68
C THR A 14 6.52 -3.90 4.20
N PRO A 15 7.74 -4.39 3.88
CA PRO A 15 8.81 -3.50 3.42
C PRO A 15 8.47 -2.74 2.14
N THR A 16 7.79 -3.39 1.18
CA THR A 16 7.34 -2.75 -0.06
C THR A 16 6.25 -1.73 0.24
N LEU A 17 5.26 -2.08 1.06
CA LEU A 17 4.18 -1.16 1.46
C LEU A 17 4.73 0.09 2.17
N LEU A 18 5.67 -0.10 3.10
CA LEU A 18 6.29 0.98 3.84
C LEU A 18 7.09 1.92 2.93
N ARG A 19 7.80 1.37 1.93
CA ARG A 19 8.49 2.19 0.91
C ARG A 19 7.52 3.02 0.09
N GLU A 20 6.42 2.44 -0.38
CA GLU A 20 5.39 3.21 -1.09
C GLU A 20 4.78 4.29 -0.18
N MET A 21 4.52 3.97 1.08
CA MET A 21 4.03 4.93 2.07
C MET A 21 4.98 6.08 2.40
N ALA A 22 6.28 5.90 2.18
CA ALA A 22 7.30 6.90 2.46
C ALA A 22 7.85 7.58 1.18
N ARG A 23 7.40 7.16 -0.01
CA ARG A 23 8.01 7.54 -1.30
C ARG A 23 8.09 9.04 -1.55
N ASP A 24 7.07 9.78 -1.16
CA ASP A 24 6.94 11.24 -1.30
C ASP A 24 7.29 12.01 -0.02
N ALA A 25 7.67 11.32 1.06
CA ALA A 25 8.13 11.92 2.30
C ALA A 25 9.66 12.10 2.24
N THR A 26 10.14 13.08 1.48
CA THR A 26 11.57 13.33 1.24
C THR A 26 12.11 14.51 2.05
N GLY A 27 13.43 14.53 2.30
CA GLY A 27 14.08 15.65 2.99
C GLY A 27 13.52 15.91 4.39
N GLU A 28 13.25 17.17 4.71
CA GLU A 28 12.70 17.58 6.02
C GLU A 28 11.29 17.01 6.27
N LEU A 29 10.49 16.81 5.21
CA LEU A 29 9.13 16.28 5.31
C LEU A 29 9.11 14.86 5.91
N ALA A 30 10.14 14.05 5.63
CA ALA A 30 10.30 12.72 6.21
C ALA A 30 10.30 12.74 7.74
N TRP A 31 10.83 13.83 8.30
CA TRP A 31 11.10 14.01 9.73
C TRP A 31 10.17 15.03 10.37
N GLN A 32 9.17 15.51 9.63
CA GLN A 32 8.17 16.43 10.15
C GLN A 32 7.13 15.64 10.95
N PRO A 33 7.00 15.87 12.26
CA PRO A 33 5.95 15.23 13.04
C PRO A 33 4.59 15.84 12.70
N PRO A 34 3.50 15.06 12.75
CA PRO A 34 2.16 15.58 12.50
C PRO A 34 1.72 16.59 13.57
N LYS A 35 2.18 16.40 14.81
CA LYS A 35 1.98 17.32 15.94
C LYS A 35 3.19 17.25 16.89
N PRO A 36 3.42 18.28 17.74
CA PRO A 36 4.46 18.23 18.76
C PRO A 36 4.34 16.97 19.65
N GLY A 37 5.41 16.19 19.73
CA GLY A 37 5.47 14.96 20.53
C GLY A 37 4.95 13.69 19.85
N GLU A 38 4.37 13.79 18.66
CA GLU A 38 4.01 12.63 17.83
C GLU A 38 5.18 12.27 16.89
N TRP A 39 5.25 11.01 16.44
CA TRP A 39 6.32 10.55 15.55
C TRP A 39 6.07 10.96 14.10
N SER A 40 7.12 11.43 13.43
CA SER A 40 7.22 11.58 11.98
C SER A 40 7.26 10.22 11.26
N ILE A 41 7.11 10.22 9.93
CA ILE A 41 7.24 9.00 9.11
C ILE A 41 8.63 8.36 9.31
N GLY A 42 9.69 9.17 9.30
CA GLY A 42 11.06 8.69 9.52
C GLY A 42 11.27 8.09 10.92
N GLU A 43 10.64 8.65 11.95
CA GLU A 43 10.66 8.07 13.31
C GLU A 43 9.92 6.74 13.40
N VAL A 44 8.77 6.62 12.72
CA VAL A 44 8.04 5.34 12.62
C VAL A 44 8.88 4.28 11.92
N VAL A 45 9.53 4.62 10.79
CA VAL A 45 10.41 3.70 10.06
C VAL A 45 11.60 3.28 10.92
N ARG A 46 12.23 4.23 11.62
CA ARG A 46 13.35 3.93 12.55
C ARG A 46 12.93 2.94 13.63
N HIS A 47 11.76 3.13 14.23
CA HIS A 47 11.22 2.22 15.24
C HIS A 47 10.95 0.82 14.68
N LEU A 48 10.45 0.71 13.44
CA LEU A 48 10.30 -0.58 12.77
C LEU A 48 11.65 -1.28 12.53
N VAL A 49 12.70 -0.53 12.15
CA VAL A 49 14.07 -1.06 12.02
C VAL A 49 14.57 -1.60 13.36
N GLU A 50 14.46 -0.82 14.44
CA GLU A 50 14.86 -1.24 15.79
C GLU A 50 14.08 -2.49 16.24
N GLY A 51 12.78 -2.52 15.95
CA GLY A 51 11.93 -3.69 16.17
C GLY A 51 12.47 -4.93 15.45
N ASP A 52 12.66 -4.87 14.14
CA ASP A 52 13.06 -6.04 13.33
C ASP A 52 14.51 -6.46 13.56
N ARG A 53 15.45 -5.51 13.46
CA ARG A 53 16.90 -5.74 13.51
C ARG A 53 17.36 -6.11 14.92
N ASP A 54 16.88 -5.39 15.93
CA ASP A 54 17.44 -5.44 17.28
C ASP A 54 16.58 -6.26 18.25
N THR A 55 15.32 -6.53 17.92
CA THR A 55 14.39 -7.29 18.79
C THR A 55 13.84 -8.57 18.16
N PHE A 56 13.09 -8.48 17.06
CA PHE A 56 12.38 -9.61 16.47
C PHE A 56 13.33 -10.66 15.91
N LEU A 57 14.23 -10.27 15.02
CA LEU A 57 15.15 -11.22 14.37
C LEU A 57 16.12 -11.90 15.35
N PRO A 58 16.79 -11.19 16.29
CA PRO A 58 17.67 -11.85 17.26
C PRO A 58 16.92 -12.83 18.16
N ARG A 59 15.73 -12.47 18.64
CA ARG A 59 14.92 -13.36 19.49
C ARG A 59 14.43 -14.59 18.72
N LEU A 60 14.01 -14.42 17.46
CA LEU A 60 13.63 -15.54 16.60
C LEU A 60 14.80 -16.53 16.44
N ARG A 61 16.01 -16.04 16.16
CA ARG A 61 17.22 -16.89 16.10
C ARG A 61 17.46 -17.67 17.40
N ARG A 62 17.35 -17.00 18.54
CA ARG A 62 17.50 -17.64 19.85
C ARG A 62 16.43 -18.70 20.10
N MET A 63 15.16 -18.42 19.79
CA MET A 63 14.07 -19.40 19.95
C MET A 63 14.30 -20.65 19.12
N LEU A 64 14.96 -20.53 17.96
CA LEU A 64 15.26 -21.66 17.09
C LEU A 64 16.52 -22.42 17.55
N ALA A 65 17.52 -21.74 18.10
CA ALA A 65 18.80 -22.34 18.50
C ALA A 65 18.85 -22.87 19.95
N GLU A 66 18.18 -22.21 20.90
CA GLU A 66 18.27 -22.51 22.34
C GLU A 66 17.02 -23.23 22.85
N SER A 67 17.13 -24.15 23.81
CA SER A 67 15.98 -24.96 24.26
C SER A 67 14.78 -24.11 24.72
N ARG A 68 15.03 -23.03 25.48
CA ARG A 68 13.99 -22.09 25.94
C ARG A 68 14.63 -20.76 26.41
N PRO A 69 15.07 -19.89 25.47
CA PRO A 69 15.76 -18.65 25.80
C PRO A 69 14.91 -17.71 26.66
N VAL A 70 15.53 -17.06 27.64
CA VAL A 70 14.95 -15.90 28.33
C VAL A 70 15.50 -14.63 27.66
N PHE A 71 14.60 -13.69 27.35
CA PHE A 71 14.97 -12.43 26.70
C PHE A 71 15.18 -11.33 27.73
N ASP A 72 16.33 -10.66 27.69
CA ASP A 72 16.56 -9.51 28.54
C ASP A 72 15.70 -8.32 28.10
N LYS A 73 15.52 -7.35 29.02
CA LYS A 73 15.11 -6.01 28.62
C LYS A 73 16.27 -5.42 27.83
N THR A 74 16.16 -5.44 26.50
CA THR A 74 17.13 -4.74 25.65
C THR A 74 17.07 -3.25 25.96
N ALA A 75 18.21 -2.67 26.29
CA ALA A 75 18.36 -1.22 26.30
C ALA A 75 18.21 -0.74 24.85
N SER A 76 17.40 0.30 24.61
CA SER A 76 17.40 0.98 23.31
C SER A 76 18.80 1.49 23.04
N ALA A 77 19.40 1.09 21.93
CA ALA A 77 20.60 1.75 21.44
C ALA A 77 20.29 3.24 21.17
N PRO A 78 21.30 4.13 21.17
CA PRO A 78 21.10 5.49 20.69
C PRO A 78 20.44 5.44 19.30
N GLY A 79 19.35 6.21 19.12
CA GLY A 79 18.52 6.14 17.93
C GLY A 79 19.35 6.30 16.65
N ASP A 80 19.13 5.38 15.70
CA ASP A 80 19.80 5.38 14.40
C ASP A 80 19.54 6.72 13.69
N ARG A 81 20.63 7.41 13.31
CA ARG A 81 20.60 8.73 12.66
C ARG A 81 20.77 8.65 11.14
N ALA A 82 20.68 7.45 10.58
CA ALA A 82 20.70 7.26 9.14
C ALA A 82 19.54 8.00 8.45
N ASP A 83 19.73 8.31 7.17
CA ASP A 83 18.65 8.86 6.34
C ASP A 83 17.53 7.84 6.11
N LEU A 84 16.36 8.33 5.68
CA LEU A 84 15.17 7.51 5.49
C LEU A 84 15.39 6.34 4.50
N ALA A 85 16.14 6.55 3.41
CA ALA A 85 16.36 5.49 2.42
C ALA A 85 17.21 4.37 3.03
N THR A 86 18.27 4.72 3.74
CA THR A 86 19.12 3.77 4.47
C THR A 86 18.31 2.99 5.52
N LEU A 87 17.39 3.63 6.25
CA LEU A 87 16.52 2.95 7.21
C LEU A 87 15.54 1.98 6.53
N LEU A 88 14.93 2.36 5.40
CA LEU A 88 14.06 1.47 4.62
C LEU A 88 14.81 0.25 4.09
N ASP A 89 16.06 0.41 3.66
CA ASP A 89 16.96 -0.68 3.27
C ASP A 89 17.26 -1.62 4.45
N ALA A 90 17.62 -1.06 5.60
CA ALA A 90 17.87 -1.83 6.82
C ALA A 90 16.64 -2.64 7.27
N PHE A 91 15.45 -2.05 7.23
CA PHE A 91 14.19 -2.75 7.53
C PHE A 91 13.94 -3.89 6.53
N THR A 92 14.14 -3.62 5.24
CA THR A 92 13.98 -4.63 4.18
C THR A 92 14.91 -5.83 4.39
N ASP A 93 16.17 -5.57 4.73
CA ASP A 93 17.17 -6.60 4.97
C ASP A 93 16.89 -7.44 6.23
N ALA A 94 16.51 -6.80 7.33
CA ALA A 94 16.12 -7.49 8.56
C ALA A 94 14.86 -8.36 8.33
N ARG A 95 13.85 -7.80 7.64
CA ARG A 95 12.62 -8.51 7.34
C ARG A 95 12.84 -9.70 6.42
N ARG A 96 13.67 -9.56 5.38
CA ARG A 96 14.04 -10.67 4.48
C ARG A 96 14.61 -11.85 5.27
N GLN A 97 15.47 -11.59 6.25
CA GLN A 97 16.07 -12.63 7.09
C GLN A 97 15.02 -13.30 8.00
N ALA A 98 14.16 -12.51 8.64
CA ALA A 98 13.09 -13.04 9.49
C ALA A 98 12.11 -13.93 8.70
N VAL A 99 11.67 -13.46 7.52
CA VAL A 99 10.80 -14.21 6.61
C VAL A 99 11.47 -15.49 6.12
N ALA A 100 12.77 -15.45 5.79
CA ALA A 100 13.51 -16.64 5.38
C ALA A 100 13.55 -17.71 6.48
N LEU A 101 13.75 -17.31 7.73
CA LEU A 101 13.68 -18.23 8.88
C LEU A 101 12.28 -18.85 9.00
N LEU A 102 11.23 -18.02 9.03
CA LEU A 102 9.85 -18.49 9.22
C LEU A 102 9.38 -19.44 8.10
N ARG A 103 9.76 -19.19 6.85
CA ARG A 103 9.44 -20.07 5.70
C ARG A 103 10.09 -21.44 5.80
N GLY A 104 11.25 -21.54 6.46
CA GLY A 104 11.99 -22.78 6.62
C GLY A 104 11.54 -23.66 7.80
N LEU A 105 10.57 -23.20 8.60
CA LEU A 105 10.14 -23.92 9.79
C LEU A 105 9.12 -25.02 9.47
N ASP A 106 9.32 -26.16 10.11
CA ASP A 106 8.29 -27.19 10.25
C ASP A 106 7.39 -26.90 11.46
N ASP A 107 6.44 -27.79 11.70
CA ASP A 107 5.51 -27.70 12.82
C ASP A 107 6.19 -27.63 14.20
N ALA A 108 7.32 -28.33 14.38
CA ALA A 108 8.08 -28.29 15.62
C ALA A 108 8.76 -26.94 15.80
N GLY A 109 9.33 -26.38 14.72
CA GLY A 109 9.93 -25.05 14.67
C GLY A 109 8.93 -23.95 15.05
N TRP A 110 7.71 -24.00 14.52
CA TRP A 110 6.64 -23.04 14.86
C TRP A 110 6.21 -23.11 16.34
N ARG A 111 6.36 -24.27 16.99
CA ARG A 111 6.08 -24.48 18.42
C ARG A 111 7.24 -24.14 19.36
N ARG A 112 8.42 -23.76 18.83
CA ARG A 112 9.55 -23.36 19.68
C ARG A 112 9.18 -22.15 20.53
N GLU A 113 9.69 -22.13 21.76
CA GLU A 113 9.37 -21.12 22.77
C GLU A 113 10.58 -20.29 23.17
N GLY A 114 10.32 -19.06 23.58
CA GLY A 114 11.19 -18.24 24.42
C GLY A 114 10.37 -17.60 25.53
N VAL A 115 11.01 -16.94 26.49
CA VAL A 115 10.34 -16.31 27.63
C VAL A 115 10.67 -14.83 27.66
N SER A 116 9.62 -14.00 27.56
CA SER A 116 9.70 -12.57 27.80
C SER A 116 9.45 -12.28 29.29
N PRO A 117 10.24 -11.42 29.95
CA PRO A 117 10.02 -11.04 31.35
C PRO A 117 8.66 -10.37 31.59
N SER A 118 8.13 -9.64 30.61
CA SER A 118 6.87 -8.89 30.73
C SER A 118 5.66 -9.64 30.17
N ARG A 119 5.86 -10.58 29.23
CA ARG A 119 4.76 -11.28 28.55
C ARG A 119 4.70 -12.78 28.85
N GLY A 120 5.69 -13.33 29.56
CA GLY A 120 5.79 -14.76 29.82
C GLY A 120 6.24 -15.55 28.58
N PRO A 121 5.86 -16.84 28.47
CA PRO A 121 6.19 -17.69 27.33
C PRO A 121 5.63 -17.15 26.01
N LEU A 122 6.46 -17.16 24.97
CA LEU A 122 6.12 -16.76 23.61
C LEU A 122 6.49 -17.91 22.67
N MET A 123 5.54 -18.39 21.87
CA MET A 123 5.80 -19.33 20.78
C MET A 123 6.18 -18.58 19.50
N VAL A 124 6.97 -19.18 18.62
CA VAL A 124 7.34 -18.57 17.31
C VAL A 124 6.09 -18.13 16.55
N GLU A 125 5.04 -18.95 16.56
CA GLU A 125 3.74 -18.63 15.93
C GLU A 125 3.13 -17.33 16.47
N THR A 126 2.92 -17.24 17.78
CA THR A 126 2.39 -16.03 18.42
C THR A 126 3.32 -14.82 18.26
N TYR A 127 4.62 -15.06 18.16
CA TYR A 127 5.62 -14.02 17.97
C TYR A 127 5.56 -13.42 16.57
N ALA A 128 5.43 -14.25 15.53
CA ALA A 128 5.22 -13.80 14.15
C ALA A 128 3.89 -13.04 13.99
N CYS A 129 2.81 -13.50 14.64
CA CYS A 129 1.55 -12.74 14.67
C CYS A 129 1.71 -11.39 15.37
N THR A 130 2.53 -11.31 16.42
CA THR A 130 2.85 -10.04 17.08
C THR A 130 3.60 -9.09 16.14
N MET A 131 4.55 -9.58 15.36
CA MET A 131 5.25 -8.79 14.33
C MET A 131 4.28 -8.22 13.30
N ASP A 132 3.35 -9.05 12.80
CA ASP A 132 2.38 -8.64 11.78
C ASP A 132 1.35 -7.62 12.30
N ALA A 133 0.90 -7.78 13.56
CA ALA A 133 0.06 -6.80 14.22
C ALA A 133 0.80 -5.48 14.47
N HIS A 134 2.09 -5.56 14.84
CA HIS A 134 2.97 -4.40 15.04
C HIS A 134 3.20 -3.62 13.74
N ASP A 135 3.46 -4.31 12.63
CA ASP A 135 3.53 -3.71 11.30
C ASP A 135 2.24 -2.97 10.96
N THR A 136 1.09 -3.63 11.14
CA THR A 136 -0.22 -3.08 10.79
C THR A 136 -0.50 -1.79 11.55
N GLU A 137 -0.15 -1.73 12.85
CA GLU A 137 -0.30 -0.52 13.65
C GLU A 137 0.58 0.64 13.14
N HIS A 138 1.84 0.38 12.80
CA HIS A 138 2.75 1.44 12.35
C HIS A 138 2.54 1.85 10.89
N LEU A 139 2.05 0.95 10.04
CA LEU A 139 1.52 1.33 8.73
C LEU A 139 0.32 2.27 8.89
N ARG A 140 -0.62 1.96 9.79
CA ARG A 140 -1.74 2.86 10.11
C ARG A 140 -1.28 4.20 10.68
N GLN A 141 -0.32 4.19 11.61
CA GLN A 141 0.29 5.42 12.14
C GLN A 141 0.92 6.27 11.03
N THR A 142 1.59 5.64 10.07
CA THR A 142 2.17 6.33 8.91
C THR A 142 1.08 6.98 8.06
N GLN A 143 -0.05 6.29 7.83
CA GLN A 143 -1.20 6.87 7.14
C GLN A 143 -1.82 8.05 7.91
N ASP A 144 -1.89 8.00 9.24
CA ASP A 144 -2.40 9.09 10.07
C ASP A 144 -1.49 10.33 9.99
N VAL A 145 -0.17 10.14 9.96
CA VAL A 145 0.79 11.23 9.72
C VAL A 145 0.56 11.84 8.35
N ARG A 146 0.46 11.01 7.30
CA ARG A 146 0.19 11.47 5.92
C ARG A 146 -1.08 12.31 5.83
N ALA A 147 -2.16 11.84 6.44
CA ALA A 147 -3.45 12.54 6.44
C ALA A 147 -3.34 13.90 7.14
N THR A 148 -2.63 13.97 8.27
CA THR A 148 -2.44 15.22 9.02
C THR A 148 -1.60 16.24 8.25
N LEU A 149 -0.59 15.78 7.51
CA LEU A 149 0.27 16.63 6.68
C LEU A 149 -0.33 16.96 5.30
N GLY A 150 -1.56 16.50 5.00
CA GLY A 150 -2.22 16.75 3.72
C GLY A 150 -1.60 16.01 2.53
N LEU A 151 -0.89 14.92 2.79
CA LEU A 151 -0.31 14.07 1.75
C LEU A 151 -1.36 13.15 1.11
N THR A 152 -1.07 12.68 -0.12
CA THR A 152 -1.92 11.71 -0.82
C THR A 152 -2.15 10.48 0.06
N PRO A 153 -3.40 10.03 0.24
CA PRO A 153 -3.72 8.87 1.07
C PRO A 153 -3.12 7.58 0.47
N ARG A 154 -2.69 6.68 1.36
CA ARG A 154 -2.13 5.35 1.04
C ARG A 154 -2.70 4.30 1.99
N ARG A 155 -4.03 4.17 1.98
CA ARG A 155 -4.82 3.39 2.94
C ARG A 155 -4.76 1.91 2.64
N CYS A 156 -4.67 1.48 1.37
CA CYS A 156 -4.48 0.07 1.05
C CYS A 156 -3.12 -0.44 1.56
N GLU A 157 -2.06 0.34 1.36
CA GLU A 157 -0.73 0.06 1.89
C GLU A 157 -0.74 0.05 3.43
N ALA A 158 -1.56 0.92 4.03
CA ALA A 158 -1.83 0.92 5.46
C ALA A 158 -2.74 -0.20 5.96
N ARG A 159 -3.24 -1.06 5.06
CA ARG A 159 -4.23 -2.11 5.34
C ARG A 159 -5.52 -1.58 5.98
N VAL A 160 -5.89 -0.34 5.68
CA VAL A 160 -7.13 0.31 6.13
C VAL A 160 -8.24 0.03 5.12
N ALA A 161 -9.24 -0.74 5.55
CA ALA A 161 -10.49 -0.90 4.81
C ALA A 161 -11.41 0.27 5.11
N LEU A 162 -11.96 0.89 4.06
CA LEU A 162 -13.07 1.85 4.21
C LEU A 162 -14.41 1.14 3.97
N PRO A 163 -15.52 1.66 4.51
CA PRO A 163 -16.84 1.14 4.20
C PRO A 163 -17.10 1.18 2.69
N LEU A 164 -17.65 0.11 2.12
CA LEU A 164 -17.97 0.04 0.68
C LEU A 164 -18.90 1.18 0.24
N ALA A 165 -19.75 1.70 1.12
CA ALA A 165 -20.58 2.87 0.83
C ALA A 165 -19.74 4.11 0.52
N GLU A 166 -18.80 4.46 1.40
CA GLU A 166 -17.89 5.60 1.20
C GLU A 166 -17.01 5.43 -0.04
N LEU A 167 -16.53 4.20 -0.27
CA LEU A 167 -15.73 3.88 -1.44
C LEU A 167 -16.50 4.05 -2.75
N ARG A 168 -17.77 3.64 -2.80
CA ARG A 168 -18.64 3.88 -3.96
C ARG A 168 -18.82 5.37 -4.21
N ASP A 169 -19.05 6.16 -3.18
CA ASP A 169 -19.23 7.61 -3.33
C ASP A 169 -17.95 8.29 -3.84
N ALA A 170 -16.79 7.90 -3.30
CA ALA A 170 -15.49 8.37 -3.76
C ALA A 170 -15.24 8.03 -5.23
N LEU A 171 -15.45 6.77 -5.61
CA LEU A 171 -15.28 6.30 -6.98
C LEU A 171 -16.30 6.94 -7.94
N ALA A 172 -17.55 7.17 -7.51
CA ALA A 172 -18.57 7.81 -8.34
C ALA A 172 -18.22 9.25 -8.72
N ALA A 173 -17.50 9.97 -7.84
CA ALA A 173 -17.12 11.35 -8.08
C ALA A 173 -15.95 11.52 -9.08
N THR A 174 -15.12 10.49 -9.30
CA THR A 174 -13.87 10.62 -10.07
C THR A 174 -14.09 11.10 -11.51
N PRO A 175 -15.02 10.53 -12.32
CA PRO A 175 -15.17 10.96 -13.71
C PRO A 175 -15.54 12.44 -13.86
N ASP A 176 -16.35 12.99 -12.96
CA ASP A 176 -16.72 14.40 -13.00
C ASP A 176 -15.61 15.32 -12.52
N ARG A 177 -14.77 14.87 -11.58
CA ARG A 177 -13.53 15.57 -11.19
C ARG A 177 -12.53 15.63 -12.35
N VAL A 178 -12.39 14.54 -13.11
CA VAL A 178 -11.58 14.51 -14.34
C VAL A 178 -12.14 15.52 -15.35
N ALA A 179 -13.45 15.52 -15.58
CA ALA A 179 -14.10 16.47 -16.49
C ALA A 179 -13.86 17.93 -16.09
N ALA A 180 -14.00 18.25 -14.79
CA ALA A 180 -13.75 19.57 -14.25
C ALA A 180 -12.28 20.01 -14.43
N LEU A 181 -11.33 19.09 -14.22
CA LEU A 181 -9.90 19.37 -14.45
C LEU A 181 -9.58 19.58 -15.93
N ALA A 182 -10.30 18.96 -16.86
CA ALA A 182 -10.11 19.16 -18.30
C ALA A 182 -10.84 20.39 -18.87
N ALA A 183 -11.79 20.96 -18.13
CA ALA A 183 -12.68 22.00 -18.63
C ALA A 183 -11.91 23.24 -19.12
N GLY A 184 -12.28 23.72 -20.30
CA GLY A 184 -11.71 24.92 -20.94
C GLY A 184 -10.34 24.72 -21.61
N LEU A 185 -9.80 23.50 -21.64
CA LEU A 185 -8.57 23.18 -22.35
C LEU A 185 -8.90 22.63 -23.74
N ASP A 186 -8.08 22.98 -24.74
CA ASP A 186 -8.22 22.40 -26.07
C ASP A 186 -7.55 21.03 -26.18
N ALA A 187 -7.81 20.33 -27.29
CA ALA A 187 -7.27 18.98 -27.53
C ALA A 187 -5.74 18.94 -27.59
N LYS A 188 -5.08 20.04 -27.95
CA LYS A 188 -3.62 20.13 -27.99
C LYS A 188 -3.08 20.19 -26.56
N THR A 189 -3.58 21.11 -25.74
CA THR A 189 -3.18 21.27 -24.33
C THR A 189 -3.43 20.01 -23.52
N LEU A 190 -4.54 19.30 -23.75
CA LEU A 190 -4.83 18.03 -23.05
C LEU A 190 -3.81 16.91 -23.34
N ARG A 191 -3.07 16.99 -24.45
CA ARG A 191 -2.03 16.03 -24.87
C ARG A 191 -0.61 16.49 -24.50
N GLU A 192 -0.47 17.69 -23.96
CA GLU A 192 0.82 18.22 -23.54
C GLU A 192 1.22 17.59 -22.20
N ARG A 193 2.45 17.09 -22.15
CA ARG A 193 3.05 16.59 -20.92
C ARG A 193 3.64 17.77 -20.14
N PRO A 194 3.53 17.78 -18.81
CA PRO A 194 4.08 18.88 -18.02
C PRO A 194 5.61 18.88 -18.09
N GLU A 195 6.26 17.72 -18.04
CA GLU A 195 7.71 17.59 -18.16
C GLU A 195 8.09 16.32 -18.96
N PRO A 196 9.33 16.21 -19.46
CA PRO A 196 9.83 14.96 -20.02
C PRO A 196 9.72 13.81 -19.01
N GLY A 197 9.06 12.72 -19.41
CA GLY A 197 8.84 11.54 -18.56
C GLY A 197 7.54 11.55 -17.77
N GLU A 198 6.84 12.68 -17.68
CA GLU A 198 5.53 12.80 -17.04
C GLU A 198 4.38 12.51 -18.01
N TRP A 199 3.18 12.28 -17.47
CA TRP A 199 1.97 12.04 -18.28
C TRP A 199 1.16 13.32 -18.50
N SER A 200 0.61 13.43 -19.71
CA SER A 200 -0.42 14.42 -20.05
C SER A 200 -1.76 14.03 -19.41
N MET A 201 -2.70 14.98 -19.33
CA MET A 201 -4.06 14.71 -18.83
C MET A 201 -4.77 13.62 -19.64
N LYS A 202 -4.53 13.57 -20.96
CA LYS A 202 -5.04 12.51 -21.85
C LYS A 202 -4.49 11.12 -21.49
N GLU A 203 -3.20 11.02 -21.19
CA GLU A 203 -2.57 9.75 -20.80
C GLU A 203 -3.05 9.27 -19.43
N VAL A 204 -3.23 10.19 -18.48
CA VAL A 204 -3.78 9.85 -17.15
C VAL A 204 -5.21 9.30 -17.27
N LEU A 205 -6.07 9.91 -18.08
CA LEU A 205 -7.43 9.40 -18.31
C LEU A 205 -7.42 8.01 -18.96
N ALA A 206 -6.57 7.80 -19.97
CA ALA A 206 -6.45 6.50 -20.62
C ALA A 206 -6.01 5.39 -19.65
N HIS A 207 -5.08 5.72 -18.73
CA HIS A 207 -4.63 4.81 -17.67
C HIS A 207 -5.75 4.45 -16.70
N LEU A 208 -6.49 5.43 -16.19
CA LEU A 208 -7.64 5.20 -15.29
C LEU A 208 -8.70 4.29 -15.93
N MET A 209 -9.05 4.57 -17.19
CA MET A 209 -10.02 3.78 -17.95
C MET A 209 -9.58 2.31 -18.12
N GLU A 210 -8.30 2.08 -18.38
CA GLU A 210 -7.79 0.73 -18.59
C GLU A 210 -7.76 -0.06 -17.28
N LEU A 211 -7.31 0.55 -16.19
CA LEU A 211 -7.30 -0.10 -14.88
C LEU A 211 -8.70 -0.49 -14.43
N GLU A 212 -9.68 0.38 -14.64
CA GLU A 212 -11.08 0.13 -14.30
C GLU A 212 -11.57 -1.19 -14.93
N SER A 213 -11.35 -1.33 -16.25
CA SER A 213 -11.88 -2.43 -17.05
C SER A 213 -11.05 -3.72 -16.98
N ARG A 214 -9.72 -3.60 -16.84
CA ARG A 214 -8.80 -4.74 -16.92
C ARG A 214 -8.32 -5.26 -15.58
N LEU A 215 -8.27 -4.41 -14.56
CA LEU A 215 -7.77 -4.80 -13.24
C LEU A 215 -8.84 -4.73 -12.15
N PHE A 216 -9.40 -3.55 -11.89
CA PHE A 216 -10.22 -3.35 -10.70
C PHE A 216 -11.49 -4.20 -10.74
N LEU A 217 -12.38 -4.00 -11.72
CA LEU A 217 -13.63 -4.76 -11.79
C LEU A 217 -13.41 -6.28 -11.92
N PRO A 218 -12.48 -6.79 -12.76
CA PRO A 218 -12.17 -8.22 -12.81
C PRO A 218 -11.69 -8.78 -11.47
N ARG A 219 -10.80 -8.08 -10.76
CA ARG A 219 -10.29 -8.54 -9.46
C ARG A 219 -11.33 -8.46 -8.35
N PHE A 220 -12.19 -7.44 -8.34
CA PHE A 220 -13.34 -7.41 -7.42
C PHE A 220 -14.24 -8.63 -7.62
N ARG A 221 -14.51 -8.99 -8.89
CA ARG A 221 -15.28 -10.20 -9.21
C ARG A 221 -14.59 -11.47 -8.73
N LEU A 222 -13.29 -11.59 -8.96
CA LEU A 222 -12.51 -12.73 -8.49
C LEU A 222 -12.58 -12.85 -6.97
N MET A 223 -12.30 -11.78 -6.23
CA MET A 223 -12.30 -11.78 -4.76
C MET A 223 -13.70 -12.09 -4.20
N ALA A 224 -14.76 -11.62 -4.84
CA ALA A 224 -16.13 -11.89 -4.42
C ALA A 224 -16.60 -13.33 -4.70
N THR A 225 -16.03 -14.02 -5.70
CA THR A 225 -16.55 -15.31 -6.17
C THR A 225 -15.64 -16.50 -5.92
N GLN A 226 -14.34 -16.26 -5.73
CA GLN A 226 -13.34 -17.30 -5.50
C GLN A 226 -12.77 -17.22 -4.09
N ASP A 227 -12.32 -18.36 -3.55
CA ASP A 227 -11.61 -18.38 -2.27
C ASP A 227 -10.15 -18.00 -2.47
N ARG A 228 -9.72 -16.88 -1.86
CA ARG A 228 -8.33 -16.39 -1.84
C ARG A 228 -7.67 -16.37 -3.23
N PRO A 229 -8.27 -15.73 -4.26
CA PRO A 229 -7.68 -15.70 -5.59
C PRO A 229 -6.32 -14.99 -5.58
N LEU A 230 -5.36 -15.57 -6.31
CA LEU A 230 -4.05 -14.97 -6.54
C LEU A 230 -4.10 -14.07 -7.78
N PHE A 231 -3.57 -12.86 -7.66
CA PHE A 231 -3.28 -12.00 -8.80
C PHE A 231 -1.85 -11.48 -8.72
N GLU A 232 -1.06 -11.84 -9.72
CA GLU A 232 0.37 -11.57 -9.80
C GLU A 232 0.65 -10.06 -9.87
N ALA A 233 1.81 -9.69 -9.31
CA ALA A 233 2.36 -8.37 -9.55
C ALA A 233 2.78 -8.24 -11.01
N PHE A 234 2.60 -7.05 -11.57
CA PHE A 234 3.08 -6.70 -12.90
C PHE A 234 3.84 -5.38 -12.80
N ASP A 235 4.68 -5.08 -13.78
CA ASP A 235 5.37 -3.80 -13.87
C ASP A 235 4.40 -2.74 -14.42
N PRO A 236 3.93 -1.78 -13.59
CA PRO A 236 3.00 -0.75 -14.04
C PRO A 236 3.66 0.24 -15.01
N ILE A 237 4.98 0.45 -14.91
CA ILE A 237 5.72 1.34 -15.79
C ILE A 237 5.84 0.70 -17.18
N ALA A 238 6.21 -0.58 -17.26
CA ALA A 238 6.23 -1.30 -18.52
C ALA A 238 4.85 -1.33 -19.16
N TRP A 239 3.82 -1.67 -18.37
CA TRP A 239 2.44 -1.73 -18.83
C TRP A 239 1.93 -0.39 -19.40
N ALA A 240 2.30 0.73 -18.77
CA ALA A 240 1.97 2.07 -19.25
C ALA A 240 2.81 2.50 -20.48
N ARG A 241 4.10 2.12 -20.53
CA ARG A 241 5.02 2.50 -21.62
C ARG A 241 4.71 1.84 -22.96
N GLU A 242 4.10 0.68 -22.95
CA GLU A 242 3.89 -0.12 -24.17
C GLU A 242 3.04 0.58 -25.24
N ARG A 243 2.34 1.69 -24.92
CA ARG A 243 1.39 2.33 -25.85
C ARG A 243 1.35 3.85 -25.61
N ASP A 244 1.70 4.66 -26.62
CA ASP A 244 1.35 6.09 -26.62
C ASP A 244 -0.19 6.19 -26.68
N ARG A 245 -0.80 6.76 -25.64
CA ARG A 245 -2.27 6.86 -25.49
C ARG A 245 -2.81 8.26 -25.75
N ARG A 246 -2.02 9.10 -26.43
CA ARG A 246 -2.46 10.48 -26.71
C ARG A 246 -3.48 10.57 -27.83
N ASP A 247 -3.66 9.54 -28.65
CA ASP A 247 -4.59 9.54 -29.78
C ASP A 247 -6.08 9.52 -29.38
N GLY A 248 -6.94 9.91 -30.33
CA GLY A 248 -8.39 10.03 -30.12
C GLY A 248 -8.82 11.30 -29.35
N ARG A 249 -10.14 11.49 -29.19
CA ARG A 249 -10.70 12.64 -28.46
C ARG A 249 -10.69 12.38 -26.95
N PHE A 250 -10.54 13.42 -26.15
CA PHE A 250 -10.55 13.28 -24.69
C PHE A 250 -11.96 12.93 -24.18
N GLU A 251 -12.97 13.51 -24.82
CA GLU A 251 -14.39 13.36 -24.49
C GLU A 251 -14.89 11.92 -24.71
N ASP A 252 -14.38 11.24 -25.75
CA ASP A 252 -14.73 9.85 -26.04
C ASP A 252 -14.16 8.90 -24.97
N ASP A 253 -12.92 9.13 -24.55
CA ASP A 253 -12.29 8.38 -23.46
C ASP A 253 -13.00 8.64 -22.13
N LEU A 254 -13.38 9.89 -21.87
CA LEU A 254 -14.10 10.26 -20.65
C LEU A 254 -15.48 9.59 -20.61
N ALA A 255 -16.19 9.55 -21.74
CA ALA A 255 -17.45 8.82 -21.86
C ALA A 255 -17.26 7.31 -21.64
N THR A 256 -16.15 6.74 -22.09
CA THR A 256 -15.80 5.33 -21.87
C THR A 256 -15.46 5.05 -20.42
N PHE A 257 -14.66 5.90 -19.79
CA PHE A 257 -14.35 5.81 -18.37
C PHE A 257 -15.60 5.92 -17.49
N ARG A 258 -16.52 6.84 -17.81
CA ARG A 258 -17.82 6.95 -17.12
C ARG A 258 -18.63 5.66 -17.18
N ARG A 259 -18.70 5.00 -18.35
CA ARG A 259 -19.40 3.72 -18.50
C ARG A 259 -18.73 2.62 -17.68
N ALA A 260 -17.40 2.47 -17.80
CA ALA A 260 -16.65 1.48 -17.04
C ALA A 260 -16.82 1.67 -15.51
N ARG A 261 -16.78 2.92 -15.05
CA ARG A 261 -17.00 3.26 -13.65
C ARG A 261 -18.43 2.95 -13.19
N ALA A 262 -19.43 3.23 -14.03
CA ALA A 262 -20.82 2.87 -13.73
C ALA A 262 -20.99 1.34 -13.57
N ASP A 263 -20.34 0.54 -14.42
CA ASP A 263 -20.36 -0.93 -14.33
C ASP A 263 -19.72 -1.43 -13.02
N THR A 264 -18.58 -0.84 -12.63
CA THR A 264 -17.94 -1.14 -11.34
C THR A 264 -18.84 -0.80 -10.16
N LEU A 265 -19.43 0.39 -10.14
CA LEU A 265 -20.31 0.83 -9.07
C LEU A 265 -21.57 -0.05 -8.96
N ALA A 266 -22.18 -0.37 -10.10
CA ALA A 266 -23.31 -1.29 -10.16
C ALA A 266 -22.93 -2.65 -9.57
N TYR A 267 -21.75 -3.18 -9.90
CA TYR A 267 -21.27 -4.43 -9.33
C TYR A 267 -21.05 -4.34 -7.81
N LEU A 268 -20.40 -3.29 -7.31
CA LEU A 268 -20.16 -3.10 -5.88
C LEU A 268 -21.47 -3.00 -5.06
N VAL A 269 -22.56 -2.49 -5.66
CA VAL A 269 -23.90 -2.48 -5.03
C VAL A 269 -24.48 -3.89 -4.86
N THR A 270 -24.16 -4.83 -5.76
CA THR A 270 -24.67 -6.20 -5.72
C THR A 270 -23.93 -7.13 -4.77
N LEU A 271 -22.85 -6.66 -4.15
CA LEU A 271 -22.04 -7.50 -3.26
C LEU A 271 -22.86 -7.93 -2.02
N PRO A 272 -22.85 -9.23 -1.67
CA PRO A 272 -23.55 -9.72 -0.49
C PRO A 272 -22.88 -9.23 0.80
N ALA A 273 -23.60 -9.31 1.92
CA ALA A 273 -23.01 -9.10 3.24
C ALA A 273 -21.82 -10.06 3.45
N GLY A 274 -20.75 -9.58 4.07
CA GLY A 274 -19.50 -10.34 4.24
C GLY A 274 -18.56 -10.33 3.03
N ALA A 275 -18.96 -9.75 1.89
CA ALA A 275 -18.10 -9.67 0.72
C ALA A 275 -16.89 -8.76 0.92
N ALA A 276 -17.03 -7.70 1.73
CA ALA A 276 -15.99 -6.73 2.04
C ALA A 276 -14.75 -7.38 2.67
N GLU A 277 -14.95 -8.42 3.47
CA GLU A 277 -13.94 -9.15 4.24
C GLU A 277 -13.29 -10.28 3.42
N ARG A 278 -13.80 -10.57 2.22
CA ARG A 278 -13.29 -11.69 1.42
C ARG A 278 -11.83 -11.45 1.02
N PRO A 279 -10.93 -12.41 1.29
CA PRO A 279 -9.51 -12.25 1.04
C PRO A 279 -9.14 -12.46 -0.44
N GLY A 280 -8.11 -11.75 -0.88
CA GLY A 280 -7.35 -12.00 -2.10
C GLY A 280 -5.85 -11.95 -1.82
N LEU A 281 -5.07 -12.60 -2.67
CA LEU A 281 -3.61 -12.69 -2.56
C LEU A 281 -3.00 -11.83 -3.66
N SER A 282 -2.57 -10.63 -3.31
CA SER A 282 -1.87 -9.75 -4.24
C SER A 282 -0.38 -10.04 -4.23
N GLY A 283 0.22 -10.19 -5.42
CA GLY A 283 1.68 -10.25 -5.54
C GLY A 283 2.39 -8.96 -5.11
N HIS A 284 1.68 -7.83 -5.01
CA HIS A 284 2.23 -6.54 -4.59
C HIS A 284 1.85 -6.20 -3.15
N PHE A 285 0.55 -6.22 -2.82
CA PHE A 285 0.06 -5.82 -1.49
C PHE A 285 0.11 -6.94 -0.45
N GLY A 286 0.47 -8.16 -0.84
CA GLY A 286 0.30 -9.36 -0.01
C GLY A 286 -1.18 -9.73 0.15
N PRO A 287 -1.54 -10.49 1.20
CA PRO A 287 -2.94 -10.79 1.51
C PRO A 287 -3.70 -9.53 1.93
N LEU A 288 -4.86 -9.29 1.31
CA LEU A 288 -5.77 -8.19 1.66
C LEU A 288 -7.24 -8.57 1.42
N THR A 289 -8.16 -7.81 1.99
CA THR A 289 -9.60 -7.98 1.80
C THR A 289 -10.10 -7.23 0.56
N LEU A 290 -11.30 -7.59 0.08
CA LEU A 290 -11.97 -6.90 -1.03
C LEU A 290 -12.09 -5.40 -0.73
N ALA A 291 -12.52 -5.03 0.49
CA ALA A 291 -12.63 -3.63 0.87
C ALA A 291 -11.29 -2.89 0.83
N GLN A 292 -10.19 -3.50 1.29
CA GLN A 292 -8.85 -2.91 1.15
C GLN A 292 -8.47 -2.72 -0.33
N TYR A 293 -8.84 -3.65 -1.22
CA TYR A 293 -8.53 -3.52 -2.64
C TYR A 293 -9.40 -2.48 -3.35
N VAL A 294 -10.65 -2.30 -2.93
CA VAL A 294 -11.49 -1.19 -3.41
C VAL A 294 -10.97 0.15 -2.85
N THR A 295 -10.45 0.18 -1.62
CA THR A 295 -9.72 1.35 -1.09
C THR A 295 -8.53 1.71 -1.98
N HIS A 296 -7.76 0.73 -2.46
CA HIS A 296 -6.67 0.99 -3.41
C HIS A 296 -7.17 1.69 -4.68
N ALA A 297 -8.27 1.24 -5.27
CA ALA A 297 -8.84 1.90 -6.46
C ALA A 297 -9.22 3.37 -6.17
N ALA A 298 -9.78 3.65 -4.99
CA ALA A 298 -10.14 5.01 -4.59
C ALA A 298 -8.91 5.89 -4.32
N ASP A 299 -7.89 5.38 -3.63
CA ASP A 299 -6.64 6.11 -3.39
C ASP A 299 -5.89 6.38 -4.70
N HIS A 300 -5.87 5.40 -5.61
CA HIS A 300 -5.28 5.51 -6.94
C HIS A 300 -5.95 6.63 -7.78
N ASP A 301 -7.28 6.74 -7.72
CA ASP A 301 -8.00 7.86 -8.34
C ASP A 301 -7.56 9.21 -7.75
N VAL A 302 -7.38 9.31 -6.43
CA VAL A 302 -6.92 10.54 -5.77
C VAL A 302 -5.51 10.93 -6.23
N GLU A 303 -4.60 9.95 -6.34
CA GLU A 303 -3.25 10.15 -6.85
C GLU A 303 -3.25 10.72 -8.28
N HIS A 304 -4.01 10.11 -9.19
CA HIS A 304 -4.07 10.58 -10.57
C HIS A 304 -4.85 11.89 -10.75
N LEU A 305 -5.85 12.18 -9.92
CA LEU A 305 -6.47 13.50 -9.90
C LEU A 305 -5.48 14.59 -9.45
N ALA A 306 -4.59 14.28 -8.50
CA ALA A 306 -3.51 15.18 -8.11
C ALA A 306 -2.50 15.37 -9.27
N GLN A 307 -2.13 14.29 -9.96
CA GLN A 307 -1.28 14.34 -11.15
C GLN A 307 -1.89 15.21 -12.26
N MET A 308 -3.18 15.04 -12.56
CA MET A 308 -3.90 15.88 -13.54
C MET A 308 -3.92 17.35 -13.13
N ARG A 309 -4.13 17.65 -11.84
CA ARG A 309 -4.10 19.04 -11.32
C ARG A 309 -2.71 19.68 -11.50
N ALA A 310 -1.64 18.96 -11.17
CA ALA A 310 -0.28 19.41 -11.37
C ALA A 310 0.03 19.62 -12.86
N CYS A 311 -0.37 18.68 -13.72
CA CYS A 311 -0.24 18.80 -15.16
C CYS A 311 -0.94 20.07 -15.68
N ARG A 312 -2.20 20.28 -15.29
CA ARG A 312 -2.98 21.47 -15.69
C ARG A 312 -2.23 22.76 -15.35
N ALA A 313 -1.76 22.88 -14.11
CA ALA A 313 -1.08 24.09 -13.64
C ALA A 313 0.15 24.45 -14.51
N VAL A 314 0.92 23.44 -14.91
CA VAL A 314 2.11 23.63 -15.76
C VAL A 314 1.73 24.00 -17.19
N VAL A 315 0.83 23.24 -17.83
CA VAL A 315 0.51 23.45 -19.25
C VAL A 315 -0.27 24.74 -19.49
N THR A 316 -1.11 25.18 -18.54
CA THR A 316 -1.82 26.47 -18.66
C THR A 316 -0.94 27.67 -18.38
N ALA A 317 0.20 27.49 -17.70
CA ALA A 317 1.16 28.58 -17.48
C ALA A 317 2.08 28.80 -18.69
N ARG A 318 2.10 27.86 -19.65
CA ARG A 318 2.92 27.92 -20.87
C ARG A 318 2.18 28.53 -22.07
N GLY A 319 0.86 28.47 -22.07
CA GLY A 319 -0.02 29.04 -23.11
C GLY A 319 -0.45 30.45 -22.77
#